data_AF-A0A8S9QRV7-F1
#
_entry.id   AF-A0A8S9QRV7-F1
#
_cell.length_a   1.000
_cell.length_b   1.000
_cell.length_c   1.000
_cell.angle_alpha   90.00
_cell.angle_beta   90.00
_cell.angle_gamma   90.00
#
_symmetry.space_group_name_H-M   'P 1'
#
loop_
_entity.id
_entity.type
_entity.pdbx_description
1 polymer ?
#
loop_
_entity_poly.entity_id
_entity_poly.type
_entity_poly.pdbx_seq_one_letter_code
_entity_poly.pdbx_strand_id
1 'polypeptide(L)'
;MRKWLLDYPVVYLFGTDHIEDAIYNLSTKSLRIFKVLVQRNGTTGEDSHLEELTSFSVPYELSMGGSKEVWAESFLERMSSRWEECKHIWRSLDLQVSECYPQAIVL
;
A
#
# COMPACT_ATOMS: atom_id res chain seq x y z
N MET A 1 14.20 -10.71 -10.04
CA MET A 1 13.22 -10.65 -11.15
C MET A 1 12.18 -9.59 -10.79
N ARG A 2 12.04 -8.50 -11.57
CA ARG A 2 11.10 -7.41 -11.26
C ARG A 2 9.69 -7.89 -11.59
N LYS A 3 8.85 -8.14 -10.59
CA LYS A 3 7.44 -8.47 -10.80
C LYS A 3 6.65 -7.16 -10.89
N TRP A 4 5.85 -7.04 -11.93
CA TRP A 4 5.02 -5.88 -12.20
C TRP A 4 3.64 -6.14 -11.61
N LEU A 5 3.10 -5.20 -10.84
CA LEU A 5 1.67 -5.18 -10.52
C LEU A 5 1.07 -4.05 -11.35
N LEU A 6 0.13 -4.37 -12.24
CA LEU A 6 -0.62 -3.37 -13.02
C LEU A 6 0.28 -2.40 -13.81
N ASP A 7 1.31 -2.91 -14.50
CA ASP A 7 2.24 -2.12 -15.33
C ASP A 7 3.11 -1.10 -14.56
N TYR A 8 3.18 -1.19 -13.23
CA TYR A 8 4.03 -0.34 -12.39
C TYR A 8 5.09 -1.13 -11.61
N PRO A 9 6.25 -0.50 -11.29
CA PRO A 9 7.32 -1.13 -10.54
C PRO A 9 6.92 -1.31 -9.08
N VAL A 10 6.23 -2.41 -8.77
CA VAL A 10 6.12 -2.87 -7.38
C VAL A 10 7.46 -3.47 -7.00
N VAL A 11 8.19 -2.75 -6.14
CA VAL A 11 9.62 -3.02 -5.92
C VAL A 11 9.83 -4.37 -5.24
N TYR A 12 8.83 -4.94 -4.55
CA TYR A 12 9.05 -6.07 -3.65
C TYR A 12 7.97 -7.13 -3.72
N LEU A 13 8.07 -8.01 -4.72
CA LEU A 13 7.33 -9.26 -4.78
C LEU A 13 8.36 -10.40 -4.74
N PHE A 14 8.93 -10.60 -3.56
CA PHE A 14 9.99 -11.58 -3.35
C PHE A 14 9.42 -13.00 -3.37
N GLY A 15 10.09 -13.88 -4.11
CA GLY A 15 9.98 -15.31 -3.85
C GLY A 15 10.63 -15.62 -2.50
N THR A 16 10.27 -16.75 -1.91
CA THR A 16 10.80 -17.21 -0.60
C THR A 16 12.32 -17.17 -0.51
N ASP A 17 12.99 -17.32 -1.65
CA ASP A 17 14.44 -17.46 -1.76
C ASP A 17 15.22 -16.14 -1.65
N HIS A 18 14.52 -15.00 -1.56
CA HIS A 18 15.12 -13.66 -1.46
C HIS A 18 14.57 -12.83 -0.30
N ILE A 19 13.92 -13.47 0.67
CA ILE A 19 13.30 -12.81 1.82
C ILE A 19 14.34 -12.10 2.71
N GLU A 20 15.54 -12.65 2.88
CA GLU A 20 16.57 -12.01 3.72
C GLU A 20 17.13 -10.73 3.07
N ASP A 21 17.47 -10.79 1.78
CA ASP A 21 17.90 -9.62 1.01
C ASP A 21 16.79 -8.56 0.93
N ALA A 22 15.53 -9.00 0.87
CA ALA A 22 14.36 -8.14 0.95
C ALA A 22 14.29 -7.38 2.26
N ILE A 23 14.33 -8.12 3.38
CA ILE A 23 14.25 -7.57 4.73
C ILE A 23 15.43 -6.62 4.94
N TYR A 24 16.64 -7.00 4.53
CA TYR A 24 17.82 -6.16 4.67
C TYR A 24 17.71 -4.86 3.86
N ASN A 25 17.37 -4.94 2.57
CA ASN A 25 17.21 -3.75 1.72
C ASN A 25 16.06 -2.84 2.16
N LEU A 26 14.98 -3.41 2.71
CA LEU A 26 13.87 -2.64 3.27
C LEU A 26 14.25 -1.99 4.60
N SER A 27 14.99 -2.69 5.46
CA SER A 27 15.40 -2.21 6.79
C SER A 27 16.39 -1.05 6.75
N THR A 28 17.12 -0.88 5.65
CA THR A 28 18.15 0.15 5.48
C THR A 28 17.67 1.38 4.71
N LYS A 29 16.48 1.32 4.10
CA LYS A 29 15.95 2.40 3.24
C LYS A 29 14.75 3.09 3.87
N SER A 30 14.62 4.39 3.63
CA SER A 30 13.39 5.11 3.96
C SER A 30 12.33 4.72 2.92
N LEU A 31 11.15 4.33 3.41
CA LEU A 31 10.06 3.81 2.60
C LEU A 31 8.79 4.61 2.85
N ARG A 32 8.03 4.87 1.80
CA ARG A 32 6.65 5.31 1.90
C ARG A 32 5.73 4.11 1.79
N ILE A 33 4.85 3.99 2.77
CA ILE A 33 3.84 2.94 2.82
C ILE A 33 2.53 3.56 2.37
N PHE A 34 2.09 3.15 1.19
CA PHE A 34 0.77 3.45 0.65
C PHE A 34 -0.20 2.40 1.19
N LYS A 35 -1.18 2.82 1.99
CA LYS A 35 -2.18 1.97 2.62
C LYS A 35 -3.54 2.19 1.98
N VAL A 36 -4.14 1.12 1.48
CA VAL A 36 -5.52 1.13 1.02
C VAL A 36 -6.39 0.75 2.20
N LEU A 37 -7.22 1.68 2.64
CA LEU A 37 -8.11 1.50 3.75
C LEU A 37 -9.56 1.43 3.26
N VAL A 38 -10.35 0.56 3.90
CA VAL A 38 -11.76 0.36 3.56
C VAL A 38 -12.61 0.34 4.82
N GLN A 39 -13.86 0.75 4.66
CA GLN A 39 -14.87 0.58 5.70
C GLN A 39 -15.97 -0.32 5.15
N ARG A 40 -16.49 -1.26 5.97
CA ARG A 40 -17.57 -2.16 5.59
C ARG A 40 -18.93 -1.61 6.00
N ASN A 41 -19.99 -1.98 5.27
CA ASN A 41 -21.35 -1.75 5.70
C ASN A 41 -21.70 -2.67 6.87
N GLY A 42 -22.40 -2.16 7.88
CA GLY A 42 -22.86 -2.94 9.04
C GLY A 42 -21.99 -2.82 10.30
N THR A 43 -20.87 -2.08 10.26
CA THR A 43 -20.15 -1.65 11.47
C THR A 43 -20.90 -0.48 12.12
N THR A 44 -22.03 -0.77 12.76
CA THR A 44 -22.80 0.22 13.56
C THR A 44 -22.32 0.16 15.00
N GLY A 45 -21.29 0.94 15.31
CA GLY A 45 -20.71 1.11 16.64
C GLY A 45 -19.52 2.07 16.58
N GLU A 46 -19.00 2.49 17.74
CA GLU A 46 -17.78 3.32 17.86
C GLU A 46 -16.57 2.72 17.11
N ASP A 47 -16.63 1.42 16.76
CA ASP A 47 -15.66 0.68 15.95
C ASP A 47 -15.81 0.86 14.42
N SER A 48 -16.32 1.99 13.95
CA SER A 48 -16.44 2.31 12.52
C SER A 48 -15.08 2.66 11.86
N HIS A 49 -14.00 2.01 12.32
CA HIS A 49 -12.64 2.29 11.90
C HIS A 49 -12.37 1.79 10.47
N LEU A 50 -11.52 2.54 9.77
CA LEU A 50 -10.95 2.16 8.50
C LEU A 50 -10.03 0.94 8.69
N GLU A 51 -10.32 -0.16 8.01
CA GLU A 51 -9.50 -1.39 8.02
C GLU A 51 -8.49 -1.36 6.87
N GLU A 52 -7.26 -1.82 7.12
CA GLU A 52 -6.25 -1.97 6.06
C GLU A 52 -6.59 -3.16 5.16
N LEU A 53 -6.95 -2.88 3.90
CA LEU A 53 -7.19 -3.90 2.89
C LEU A 53 -5.88 -4.44 2.32
N THR A 54 -4.96 -3.53 2.02
CA THR A 54 -3.63 -3.85 1.48
C THR A 54 -2.70 -2.65 1.62
N SER A 55 -1.40 -2.89 1.55
CA SER A 55 -0.39 -1.84 1.55
C SER A 55 0.78 -2.15 0.64
N PHE A 56 1.42 -1.08 0.15
CA PHE A 56 2.56 -1.13 -0.75
C PHE A 56 3.71 -0.29 -0.17
N SER A 57 4.90 -0.88 -0.14
CA SER A 57 6.11 -0.17 0.28
C SER A 57 6.87 0.32 -0.95
N VAL A 58 7.14 1.62 -1.00
CA VAL A 58 7.85 2.28 -2.09
C VAL A 58 9.06 3.02 -1.52
N PRO A 59 10.29 2.79 -2.00
CA PRO A 59 11.45 3.58 -1.59
C PRO A 59 11.24 5.08 -1.82
N TYR A 60 11.77 5.92 -0.91
CA TYR A 60 11.65 7.38 -1.03
C TYR A 60 12.17 7.91 -2.36
N GLU A 61 13.23 7.32 -2.89
CA GLU A 61 13.86 7.73 -4.15
C GLU A 61 12.96 7.48 -5.37
N LEU A 62 11.95 6.62 -5.22
CA LEU A 62 11.00 6.23 -6.26
C LEU A 62 9.59 6.76 -6.01
N SER A 63 9.41 7.58 -4.96
CA SER A 63 8.12 8.13 -4.60
C SER A 63 8.17 9.66 -4.51
N MET A 64 7.02 10.28 -4.74
CA MET A 64 6.70 11.69 -4.56
C MET A 64 5.79 11.96 -3.35
N GLY A 65 5.63 10.99 -2.44
CA GLY A 65 4.99 11.22 -1.13
C GLY A 65 3.48 11.22 -1.18
N GLY A 66 2.91 10.53 -2.18
CA GLY A 66 1.49 10.63 -2.50
C GLY A 66 1.14 11.87 -3.31
N SER A 67 2.06 12.83 -3.50
CA SER A 67 1.82 13.99 -4.37
C SER A 67 2.12 13.62 -5.83
N LYS A 68 1.09 13.69 -6.70
CA LYS A 68 1.22 13.49 -8.16
C LYS A 68 1.83 12.13 -8.56
N GLU A 69 1.45 11.09 -7.83
CA GLU A 69 1.86 9.71 -8.11
C GLU A 69 0.89 9.11 -9.14
N VAL A 70 1.22 9.22 -10.44
CA VAL A 70 0.33 8.77 -11.54
C VAL A 70 -0.13 7.32 -11.36
N TRP A 71 0.77 6.47 -10.85
CA TRP A 71 0.46 5.07 -10.58
C TRP A 71 -0.54 4.89 -9.43
N ALA A 72 -0.39 5.67 -8.36
CA ALA A 72 -1.25 5.60 -7.19
C ALA A 72 -2.63 6.17 -7.51
N GLU A 73 -2.70 7.25 -8.30
CA GLU A 73 -3.93 7.83 -8.83
C GLU A 73 -4.67 6.81 -9.72
N SER A 74 -3.98 6.25 -10.71
CA SER A 74 -4.56 5.23 -11.62
C SER A 74 -5.05 3.98 -10.85
N PHE A 75 -4.28 3.55 -9.84
CA PHE A 75 -4.65 2.45 -8.97
C PHE A 75 -5.91 2.77 -8.16
N LEU A 76 -5.97 3.95 -7.54
CA LEU A 76 -7.12 4.39 -6.74
C LEU A 76 -8.36 4.57 -7.60
N GLU A 77 -8.25 5.09 -8.82
CA GLU A 77 -9.36 5.17 -9.77
C GLU A 77 -9.93 3.79 -10.09
N ARG A 78 -9.06 2.81 -10.38
CA ARG A 78 -9.47 1.43 -10.64
C ARG A 78 -10.15 0.80 -9.42
N MET A 79 -9.61 1.00 -8.22
CA MET A 79 -10.21 0.52 -6.98
C MET A 79 -11.55 1.20 -6.70
N SER A 80 -11.66 2.50 -6.96
CA SER A 80 -12.90 3.27 -6.80
C SER A 80 -13.99 2.77 -7.75
N SER A 81 -13.64 2.48 -9.02
CA SER A 81 -14.58 1.87 -9.97
C SER A 81 -15.10 0.50 -9.49
N ARG A 82 -14.26 -0.31 -8.84
CA ARG A 82 -14.68 -1.59 -8.24
C ARG A 82 -15.50 -1.40 -6.97
N TRP A 83 -15.14 -0.40 -6.17
CA TRP A 83 -15.89 -0.03 -4.97
C TRP A 83 -17.31 0.41 -5.31
N GLU A 84 -17.51 1.18 -6.38
CA GLU A 84 -18.82 1.56 -6.91
C GLU A 84 -19.72 0.34 -7.20
N GLU A 85 -19.18 -0.72 -7.81
CA GLU A 85 -19.88 -1.99 -8.05
C GLU A 85 -20.23 -2.73 -6.74
N CYS A 86 -19.48 -2.47 -5.67
CA CYS A 86 -19.54 -3.20 -4.40
C CYS A 86 -20.01 -2.34 -3.21
N LYS A 87 -20.70 -1.22 -3.46
CA LYS A 87 -21.23 -0.30 -2.43
C LYS A 87 -22.14 -0.95 -1.39
N HIS A 88 -22.72 -2.11 -1.71
CA HIS A 88 -23.53 -2.89 -0.78
C HIS A 88 -22.68 -3.60 0.30
N ILE A 89 -21.38 -3.80 0.05
CA ILE A 89 -20.41 -4.41 0.99
C ILE A 89 -19.56 -3.34 1.67
N TRP A 90 -19.06 -2.38 0.89
CA TRP A 90 -18.06 -1.40 1.34
C TRP A 90 -18.65 0.01 1.38
N ARG A 91 -18.47 0.69 2.51
CA ARG A 91 -18.96 2.04 2.77
C ARG A 91 -18.04 3.13 2.25
N SER A 92 -16.73 2.95 2.41
CA SER A 92 -15.72 3.93 1.99
C SER A 92 -14.41 3.24 1.61
N LEU A 93 -13.62 3.95 0.82
CA LEU A 93 -12.28 3.59 0.36
C LEU A 93 -11.40 4.84 0.53
N ASP A 94 -10.22 4.66 1.12
CA ASP A 94 -9.24 5.73 1.32
C ASP A 94 -7.83 5.22 0.98
N LEU A 95 -6.96 6.11 0.53
CA LEU A 95 -5.56 5.83 0.26
C LEU A 95 -4.70 6.76 1.11
N GLN A 96 -4.03 6.19 2.11
CA GLN A 96 -3.14 6.94 2.98
C GLN A 96 -1.69 6.68 2.64
N VAL A 97 -0.85 7.70 2.78
CA VAL A 97 0.60 7.56 2.64
C VAL A 97 1.23 7.85 3.99
N SER A 98 2.00 6.89 4.47
CA SER A 98 2.76 7.01 5.71
C SER A 98 4.24 6.80 5.45
N GLU A 99 5.07 7.34 6.32
CA GLU A 99 6.51 7.28 6.23
C GLU A 99 7.06 6.22 7.18
N CYS A 100 7.95 5.37 6.68
CA CYS A 100 8.63 4.33 7.42
C CYS A 100 10.12 4.53 7.28
N TYR A 101 10.75 4.87 8.40
CA TYR A 101 12.18 5.12 8.47
C TYR A 101 12.94 3.83 8.80
N PRO A 102 14.19 3.69 8.32
CA PRO A 102 15.06 2.59 8.71
C PRO A 102 15.10 2.46 10.23
N GLN A 103 14.69 1.30 10.75
CA GLN A 103 14.99 0.94 12.13
C GLN A 103 16.24 0.08 12.08
N ALA A 104 17.27 0.46 12.83
CA ALA A 104 18.45 -0.36 12.96
C ALA A 104 18.04 -1.72 13.52
N ILE A 105 18.04 -2.76 12.69
CA ILE A 105 17.92 -4.13 13.16
C ILE A 105 19.28 -4.45 13.79
N VAL A 106 19.31 -4.50 15.13
CA VAL A 106 20.42 -5.17 15.83
C VAL A 106 20.16 -6.66 15.65
N LEU A 107 20.86 -7.27 14.69
CA LEU A 107 20.91 -8.71 14.50
C LEU A 107 21.78 -9.37 15.58
#